data_AF-A0A524F1Q1-F1
#
_entry.id   AF-A0A524F1Q1-F1
#
_cell.length_a   1.000
_cell.length_b   1.000
_cell.length_c   1.000
_cell.angle_alpha   90.00
_cell.angle_beta   90.00
_cell.angle_gamma   90.00
#
_symmetry.space_group_name_H-M   'P 1'
#
loop_
_entity.id
_entity.type
_entity.pdbx_description
1 polymer ?
#
loop_
_entity_poly.entity_id
_entity_poly.type
_entity_poly.pdbx_seq_one_letter_code
_entity_poly.pdbx_strand_id
1 'polypeptide(L)'
;MVNDQDYPKILFFTSNHCAPCKPVAQMLKKINISMFGKKLYIEKIDIKESINRKIIEEHRITSIPTVIIADKKITGNIQEEEIVDAVLYGFISSVKL
;
A
#
# COMPACT_ATOMS: atom_id res chain seq x y z
N MET A 1 -20.48 7.42 -4.94
CA MET A 1 -20.40 6.33 -3.95
C MET A 1 -19.36 6.75 -2.95
N VAL A 2 -19.78 7.26 -1.78
CA VAL A 2 -18.86 7.62 -0.70
C VAL A 2 -18.45 6.28 -0.08
N ASN A 3 -17.18 5.91 -0.22
CA ASN A 3 -16.68 4.68 0.39
C ASN A 3 -16.41 5.02 1.87
N ASP A 4 -17.11 4.37 2.80
CA ASP A 4 -16.99 4.55 4.27
C ASP A 4 -15.61 4.18 4.86
N GLN A 5 -14.55 4.14 4.04
CA GLN A 5 -13.19 4.04 4.54
C GLN A 5 -12.61 5.44 4.65
N ASP A 6 -12.42 5.89 5.90
CA ASP A 6 -11.73 7.15 6.23
C ASP A 6 -10.41 7.28 5.45
N TYR A 7 -9.65 6.19 5.32
CA TYR A 7 -8.30 6.16 4.71
C TYR A 7 -8.25 5.46 3.35
N PRO A 8 -7.31 5.83 2.46
CA PRO A 8 -7.15 5.17 1.16
C PRO A 8 -6.78 3.69 1.33
N LYS A 9 -7.29 2.85 0.42
CA LYS A 9 -6.86 1.47 0.28
C LYS A 9 -5.37 1.42 -0.08
N ILE A 10 -4.62 0.57 0.62
CA ILE A 10 -3.18 0.38 0.41
C ILE A 10 -2.97 -0.97 -0.28
N LEU A 11 -2.38 -0.97 -1.47
CA LEU A 11 -1.99 -2.19 -2.17
C LEU A 11 -0.50 -2.46 -1.92
N PHE A 12 -0.17 -3.61 -1.38
CA PHE A 12 1.21 -4.03 -1.14
C PHE A 12 1.56 -5.26 -2.00
N PHE A 13 2.25 -5.02 -3.11
CA PHE A 13 2.72 -6.05 -4.02
C PHE A 13 4.03 -6.66 -3.52
N THR A 14 4.02 -7.99 -3.36
CA THR A 14 5.08 -8.74 -2.67
C THR A 14 5.11 -10.20 -3.13
N SER A 15 5.98 -11.02 -2.55
CA SER A 15 5.93 -12.48 -2.66
C SER A 15 6.56 -13.13 -1.42
N ASN A 16 6.30 -14.42 -1.21
CA ASN A 16 6.90 -15.18 -0.12
C ASN A 16 8.44 -15.24 -0.18
N HIS A 17 9.03 -15.12 -1.37
CA HIS A 17 10.48 -15.15 -1.61
C HIS A 17 11.04 -13.75 -1.91
N CYS A 18 10.66 -12.76 -1.09
CA CYS A 18 11.12 -11.38 -1.22
C CYS A 18 11.78 -10.90 0.08
N ALA A 19 13.12 -10.97 0.13
CA ALA A 19 13.89 -10.42 1.24
C ALA A 19 13.62 -8.91 1.49
N PRO A 20 13.63 -8.03 0.47
CA PRO A 20 13.38 -6.60 0.70
C PRO A 20 11.93 -6.27 1.09
N CYS A 21 10.99 -7.20 0.92
CA CYS A 21 9.59 -6.99 1.30
C CYS A 21 9.34 -7.10 2.81
N LYS A 22 10.20 -7.80 3.55
CA LYS A 22 10.04 -8.00 5.01
C LYS A 22 10.05 -6.68 5.79
N PRO A 23 11.03 -5.77 5.63
CA PRO A 23 11.02 -4.50 6.35
C PRO A 23 9.82 -3.62 5.96
N VAL A 24 9.41 -3.61 4.69
CA VAL A 24 8.23 -2.87 4.23
C VAL A 24 6.95 -3.40 4.89
N ALA A 25 6.80 -4.71 5.01
CA ALA A 25 5.66 -5.31 5.72
C ALA A 25 5.63 -4.94 7.21
N GLN A 26 6.79 -4.90 7.87
CA GLN A 26 6.90 -4.47 9.27
C GLN A 26 6.57 -2.98 9.43
N MET A 27 7.05 -2.15 8.50
CA MET A 27 6.78 -0.71 8.46
C MET A 27 5.28 -0.44 8.28
N LEU A 28 4.63 -1.07 7.30
CA LEU A 28 3.18 -0.99 7.10
C LEU A 28 2.39 -1.42 8.35
N LYS A 29 2.82 -2.49 9.02
CA LYS A 29 2.22 -2.95 10.28
C LYS A 29 2.39 -1.92 11.41
N LYS A 30 3.60 -1.37 11.57
CA LYS A 30 3.91 -0.35 12.57
C LYS A 30 3.06 0.90 12.36
N ILE A 31 3.02 1.43 11.13
CA ILE A 31 2.23 2.60 10.76
C ILE A 31 0.75 2.36 11.08
N ASN A 32 0.19 1.23 10.63
CA ASN A 32 -1.23 0.93 10.86
C ASN A 32 -1.58 0.90 12.36
N ILE A 33 -0.74 0.27 13.20
CA ILE A 33 -1.01 0.15 14.64
C ILE A 33 -0.72 1.47 15.37
N SER A 34 0.49 2.00 15.21
CA SER A 34 1.01 3.08 16.06
C SER A 34 0.53 4.48 15.66
N MET A 35 0.24 4.71 14.37
CA MET A 35 -0.15 6.03 13.88
C MET A 35 -1.64 6.11 13.55
N PHE A 36 -2.21 5.03 13.01
CA PHE A 36 -3.58 5.03 12.47
C PHE A 36 -4.56 4.15 13.25
N GLY A 37 -4.18 3.61 14.40
CA GLY A 37 -5.09 2.90 15.30
C GLY A 37 -5.81 1.70 14.69
N LYS A 38 -5.13 0.96 13.80
CA LYS A 38 -5.65 -0.18 13.01
C LYS A 38 -6.72 0.18 11.98
N LYS A 39 -6.79 1.44 11.55
CA LYS A 39 -7.78 1.90 10.56
C LYS A 39 -7.34 1.75 9.09
N LEU A 40 -6.07 1.44 8.82
CA LEU A 40 -5.59 1.28 7.44
C LEU A 40 -6.00 -0.08 6.87
N TYR A 41 -6.59 -0.06 5.69
CA TYR A 41 -6.88 -1.26 4.92
C TYR A 41 -5.72 -1.56 3.98
N ILE A 42 -4.97 -2.63 4.30
CA ILE A 42 -3.76 -3.05 3.59
C ILE A 42 -4.03 -4.39 2.91
N GLU A 43 -4.15 -4.37 1.58
CA GLU A 43 -4.27 -5.57 0.77
C GLU A 43 -2.89 -6.04 0.33
N LYS A 44 -2.48 -7.21 0.82
CA LYS A 44 -1.25 -7.88 0.38
C LYS A 44 -1.52 -8.65 -0.90
N ILE A 45 -0.83 -8.31 -1.97
CA ILE A 45 -0.96 -8.93 -3.28
C ILE A 45 0.31 -9.73 -3.56
N ASP A 46 0.20 -11.05 -3.60
CA ASP A 46 1.32 -11.90 -4.01
C ASP A 46 1.41 -11.93 -5.55
N ILE A 47 2.56 -11.53 -6.08
CA ILE A 47 2.80 -11.48 -7.53
C ILE A 47 2.92 -12.87 -8.19
N LYS A 48 3.02 -13.94 -7.40
CA LYS A 48 3.09 -15.33 -7.89
C LYS A 48 1.73 -15.97 -8.07
N GLU A 49 0.68 -15.42 -7.47
CA GLU A 49 -0.67 -15.96 -7.54
C GLU A 49 -1.34 -15.55 -8.86
N SER A 50 -1.82 -16.53 -9.64
CA SER A 50 -2.39 -16.29 -10.98
C SER A 50 -3.64 -15.40 -10.95
N ILE A 51 -4.43 -15.47 -9.88
CA ILE A 51 -5.61 -14.62 -9.66
C ILE A 51 -5.26 -13.12 -9.63
N ASN A 52 -4.02 -12.77 -9.26
CA ASN A 52 -3.55 -11.38 -9.16
C ASN A 52 -3.00 -10.83 -10.48
N ARG A 53 -2.94 -11.63 -11.56
CA ARG A 53 -2.35 -11.19 -12.83
C ARG A 53 -2.96 -9.89 -13.36
N LYS A 54 -4.30 -9.78 -13.31
CA LYS A 54 -5.01 -8.59 -13.80
C LYS A 54 -4.62 -7.32 -13.04
N ILE A 55 -4.62 -7.36 -11.70
CA ILE A 55 -4.28 -6.19 -10.88
C ILE A 55 -2.80 -5.80 -10.99
N ILE A 56 -1.90 -6.77 -11.19
CA ILE A 56 -0.47 -6.56 -11.45
C ILE A 56 -0.27 -5.82 -12.78
N GLU A 57 -0.99 -6.22 -13.83
CA GLU A 57 -0.93 -5.61 -15.15
C GLU A 57 -1.55 -4.20 -15.16
N GLU A 58 -2.74 -4.04 -14.58
CA GLU A 58 -3.44 -2.74 -14.45
C GLU A 58 -2.58 -1.69 -13.76
N HIS A 59 -1.91 -2.08 -12.66
CA HIS A 59 -1.00 -1.20 -11.96
C HIS A 59 0.42 -1.17 -12.53
N ARG A 60 0.74 -1.88 -13.62
CA ARG A 60 2.07 -1.93 -14.24
C ARG A 60 3.17 -2.21 -13.21
N ILE A 61 3.01 -3.28 -12.43
CA ILE A 61 3.97 -3.66 -11.39
C ILE A 61 5.15 -4.37 -12.04
N THR A 62 6.33 -3.76 -11.98
CA THR A 62 7.57 -4.27 -12.58
C THR A 62 8.59 -4.74 -11.55
N SER A 63 8.39 -4.41 -10.27
CA SER A 63 9.30 -4.78 -9.18
C SER A 63 8.54 -4.94 -7.86
N ILE A 64 9.15 -5.69 -6.94
CA ILE A 64 8.69 -5.82 -5.55
C ILE A 64 9.85 -5.48 -4.59
N PRO A 65 9.57 -4.91 -3.41
CA PRO A 65 8.26 -4.46 -2.94
C PRO A 65 7.75 -3.23 -3.72
N THR A 66 6.45 -3.18 -3.97
CA THR A 66 5.74 -2.00 -4.46
C THR A 66 4.55 -1.72 -3.55
N VAL A 67 4.38 -0.46 -3.14
CA VAL A 67 3.25 0.00 -2.34
C VAL A 67 2.50 1.06 -3.12
N ILE A 68 1.19 0.90 -3.27
CA ILE A 68 0.31 1.90 -3.90
C ILE A 68 -0.68 2.40 -2.86
N ILE A 69 -0.75 3.73 -2.70
CA ILE A 69 -1.62 4.42 -1.74
C ILE A 69 -2.23 5.60 -2.49
N ALA A 70 -3.56 5.63 -2.60
CA ALA A 70 -4.26 6.58 -3.46
C ALA A 70 -3.68 6.57 -4.90
N ASP A 71 -3.18 7.70 -5.39
CA ASP A 71 -2.54 7.87 -6.70
C ASP A 71 -1.01 7.68 -6.66
N LYS A 72 -0.41 7.48 -5.48
CA LYS A 72 1.04 7.36 -5.31
C LYS A 72 1.50 5.90 -5.36
N LYS A 73 2.43 5.62 -6.28
CA LYS A 73 3.16 4.35 -6.39
C LYS A 73 4.58 4.52 -5.86
N ILE A 74 4.93 3.75 -4.83
CA ILE A 74 6.22 3.79 -4.14
C ILE A 74 6.96 2.47 -4.39
N THR A 75 8.19 2.55 -4.90
CA THR A 75 9.00 1.38 -5.29
C THR A 75 10.45 1.56 -4.87
N GLY A 76 11.18 0.45 -4.65
CA GLY A 76 12.61 0.50 -4.33
C GLY A 76 12.87 0.71 -2.84
N ASN A 77 13.59 1.77 -2.48
CA ASN A 77 13.92 2.09 -1.09
C ASN A 77 12.76 2.82 -0.40
N ILE A 78 11.70 2.07 -0.08
CA ILE A 78 10.47 2.59 0.54
C ILE A 78 10.76 3.06 1.97
N GLN A 79 10.49 4.34 2.27
CA GLN A 79 10.66 4.93 3.59
C GLN A 79 9.33 5.12 4.34
N GLU A 80 9.38 5.18 5.67
CA GLU A 80 8.20 5.32 6.53
C GLU A 80 7.45 6.64 6.24
N GLU A 81 8.20 7.74 6.08
CA GLU A 81 7.67 9.07 5.78
C GLU A 81 6.87 9.08 4.48
N GLU A 82 7.38 8.45 3.42
CA GLU A 82 6.68 8.39 2.14
C GLU A 82 5.33 7.68 2.21
N ILE A 83 5.22 6.64 3.05
CA ILE A 83 3.96 5.92 3.28
C ILE A 83 2.99 6.81 4.04
N VAL A 84 3.45 7.44 5.13
CA VAL A 84 2.61 8.32 5.97
C VAL A 84 2.07 9.48 5.16
N ASP A 85 2.93 10.17 4.42
CA ASP A 85 2.55 11.29 3.55
C ASP A 85 1.51 10.87 2.51
N ALA A 86 1.67 9.71 1.89
CA ALA A 86 0.73 9.20 0.90
C ALA A 86 -0.64 8.88 1.52
N VAL A 87 -0.67 8.30 2.72
CA VAL A 87 -1.91 8.02 3.46
C VAL A 87 -2.63 9.32 3.81
N LEU A 88 -1.90 10.30 4.36
CA LEU A 88 -2.46 11.60 4.74
C LEU A 88 -2.96 12.38 3.52
N TYR A 89 -2.20 12.37 2.42
CA TYR A 89 -2.62 12.98 1.16
C TYR A 89 -3.91 12.34 0.64
N GLY A 90 -3.98 11.01 0.61
CA GLY A 90 -5.17 10.30 0.16
C GLY A 90 -6.39 10.57 1.04
N PHE A 91 -6.19 10.65 2.37
CA PHE A 91 -7.22 11.02 3.33
C PHE A 91 -7.74 12.45 3.09
N ILE A 92 -6.86 13.44 2.95
CA ILE A 92 -7.26 14.84 2.75
C ILE A 92 -7.95 15.00 1.38
N SER A 93 -7.48 14.29 0.37
CA SER A 93 -8.03 14.37 -0.98
C SER A 93 -9.42 13.72 -1.10
N SER A 94 -9.74 12.70 -0.29
CA SER A 94 -11.09 12.11 -0.26
C SER A 94 -12.11 12.96 0.50
N VAL A 95 -11.65 13.83 1.41
CA VAL A 95 -12.49 14.73 2.21
C VAL A 95 -12.84 16.03 1.46
N LYS A 96 -12.07 16.41 0.43
CA LYS A 96 -12.39 17.59 -0.40
C LYS A 96 -13.61 17.28 -1.29
N LEU A 97 -14.74 17.84 -0.84
CA LEU A 97 -16.07 17.91 -1.47
C LEU A 97 -16.03 18.48 -2.90
#